data_AF-A0A932PJR9-F1
#
_entry.id   AF-A0A932PJR9-F1
#
_cell.length_a   1.000
_cell.length_b   1.000
_cell.length_c   1.000
_cell.angle_alpha   90.00
_cell.angle_beta   90.00
_cell.angle_gamma   90.00
#
_symmetry.space_group_name_H-M   'P 1'
#
loop_
_entity.id
_entity.type
_entity.pdbx_description
1 polymer ?
#
loop_
_entity_poly.entity_id
_entity_poly.type
_entity_poly.pdbx_seq_one_letter_code
_entity_poly.pdbx_strand_id
1 'polypeptide(L)'
;MKRGENVVKARLMMIVLMLAGLLVSSVAGAQTPPSHDGYWVSAWSTAIHAPLAFPGLPPTPVFENQTLRMVVKPTIGGGRLRVRLSNAFGNAALTIGAAHVALVQQGAKIVPESDRALTFGGRASVTIPPGAPVLSDPVDLKVAALTEIAVSIYLPASATGSSTHFWAQHETYVSGPGDLTAQAEMPNRVTQMAWYWLADVEVWTSDQATAVVTLGDSITDGVGAKQGEYEDWPDRLALRLQFEKKSAKLSVVNVGIGGNRILHEGAGISALARFDRDVLAQPGVSAVIVLEGINDIGWPHMKPRLPNGETLKDPPFVHELVSAEDLIVGLKQIIDRAHQHGIRVFGATLTPYEGADYYSEDGEATRQAVNHWILTSRAFDGVFDFDAAVRDPNHPSQFREGYHSGDHLHPSAIGYKAMADAVDLARLRGAEKSKAKK
;
A
#
# COMPACT_ATOMS: atom_id res chain seq x y z
N MET A 1 -22.96 -25.76 62.61
CA MET A 1 -23.26 -24.45 61.96
C MET A 1 -21.95 -23.69 61.87
N LYS A 2 -21.28 -23.66 60.70
CA LYS A 2 -21.22 -22.51 59.73
C LYS A 2 -20.70 -21.21 60.39
N ARG A 3 -19.78 -20.40 59.86
CA ARG A 3 -18.90 -20.36 58.66
C ARG A 3 -18.21 -18.96 58.70
N GLY A 4 -17.07 -18.78 58.01
CA GLY A 4 -16.55 -17.48 57.54
C GLY A 4 -15.24 -17.04 58.23
N GLU A 5 -14.03 -17.35 57.74
CA GLU A 5 -13.31 -16.85 56.55
C GLU A 5 -13.22 -15.32 56.43
N ASN A 6 -12.01 -14.78 56.68
CA ASN A 6 -11.41 -13.61 56.03
C ASN A 6 -9.91 -13.56 56.37
N VAL A 7 -9.08 -14.23 55.57
CA VAL A 7 -7.61 -14.11 55.63
C VAL A 7 -7.14 -13.47 54.33
N VAL A 8 -7.07 -12.14 54.34
CA VAL A 8 -6.28 -11.34 53.40
C VAL A 8 -5.22 -10.64 54.24
N LYS A 9 -4.00 -11.20 54.23
CA LYS A 9 -2.71 -10.57 54.61
C LYS A 9 -1.67 -11.68 54.79
N ALA A 10 -0.78 -11.86 53.81
CA ALA A 10 0.61 -12.30 53.98
C ALA A 10 1.15 -12.87 52.67
N ARG A 11 1.67 -12.01 51.77
CA ARG A 11 2.75 -12.37 50.82
C ARG A 11 3.52 -11.12 50.43
N LEU A 12 4.27 -10.60 51.38
CA LEU A 12 5.40 -9.72 51.13
C LEU A 12 6.48 -10.16 52.11
N MET A 13 7.70 -10.34 51.62
CA MET A 13 8.95 -10.65 52.34
C MET A 13 9.47 -12.11 52.20
N MET A 14 10.78 -12.19 51.91
CA MET A 14 11.60 -13.31 51.42
C MET A 14 11.46 -13.51 49.90
N ILE A 15 12.47 -13.22 49.06
CA ILE A 15 13.86 -13.68 49.15
C ILE A 15 14.81 -12.63 48.53
N VAL A 16 15.71 -12.10 49.35
CA VAL A 16 17.01 -11.53 48.95
C VAL A 16 18.06 -12.36 49.70
N LEU A 17 19.17 -12.67 49.02
CA LEU A 17 20.36 -13.45 49.43
C LEU A 17 20.39 -14.93 49.04
N MET A 18 20.89 -15.21 47.83
CA MET A 18 22.06 -16.08 47.66
C MET A 18 22.82 -15.67 46.39
N LEU A 19 23.89 -14.90 46.61
CA LEU A 19 24.89 -14.50 45.64
C LEU A 19 26.15 -15.33 45.96
N ALA A 20 26.34 -16.45 45.25
CA ALA A 20 27.63 -17.15 45.16
C ALA A 20 27.59 -18.26 44.11
N GLY A 21 28.41 -18.14 43.07
CA GLY A 21 29.00 -19.27 42.35
C GLY A 21 28.29 -19.74 41.08
N LEU A 22 28.62 -19.11 39.95
CA LEU A 22 29.26 -19.74 38.77
C LEU A 22 29.24 -18.72 37.61
N LEU A 23 30.28 -17.91 37.52
CA LEU A 23 30.66 -17.23 36.28
C LEU A 23 31.23 -18.31 35.34
N VAL A 24 30.34 -19.02 34.64
CA VAL A 24 30.73 -19.66 33.39
C VAL A 24 30.76 -18.55 32.36
N SER A 25 31.96 -18.05 32.08
CA SER A 25 32.24 -17.21 30.92
C SER A 25 31.89 -18.03 29.68
N SER A 26 30.65 -17.93 29.21
CA SER A 26 30.35 -18.26 27.83
C SER A 26 31.13 -17.23 27.01
N VAL A 27 32.29 -17.64 26.52
CA VAL A 27 32.84 -17.06 25.31
C VAL A 27 31.78 -17.37 24.26
N ALA A 28 30.83 -16.44 24.11
CA ALA A 28 30.00 -16.38 22.93
C ALA A 28 31.01 -16.27 21.79
N GLY A 29 31.31 -17.41 21.16
CA GLY A 29 31.98 -17.38 19.88
C GLY A 29 31.17 -16.41 19.07
N ALA A 30 31.79 -15.30 18.69
CA ALA A 30 31.21 -14.36 17.76
C ALA A 30 30.75 -15.22 16.59
N GLN A 31 29.45 -15.46 16.50
CA GLN A 31 28.88 -16.04 15.32
C GLN A 31 29.27 -15.04 14.26
N THR A 32 30.15 -15.48 13.36
CA THR A 32 30.43 -14.77 12.13
C THR A 32 29.07 -14.32 11.60
N PRO A 33 28.80 -13.01 11.43
CA PRO A 33 27.51 -12.57 10.91
C PRO A 33 27.23 -13.39 9.65
N PRO A 34 26.02 -13.98 9.51
CA PRO A 34 25.69 -14.77 8.33
C PRO A 34 26.07 -13.93 7.12
N SER A 35 26.83 -14.52 6.19
CA SER A 35 27.29 -13.84 4.98
C SER A 35 26.10 -13.13 4.32
N HIS A 36 26.16 -11.80 4.27
CA HIS A 36 25.12 -10.93 3.73
C HIS A 36 25.05 -11.07 2.20
N ASP A 37 24.47 -12.15 1.69
CA ASP A 37 24.28 -12.34 0.25
C ASP A 37 22.93 -11.78 -0.24
N GLY A 38 22.16 -11.11 0.63
CA GLY A 38 20.94 -10.39 0.29
C GLY A 38 20.10 -9.99 1.50
N TYR A 39 18.94 -9.38 1.26
CA TYR A 39 17.92 -9.08 2.26
C TYR A 39 16.52 -8.97 1.62
N TRP A 40 15.49 -8.87 2.46
CA TRP A 40 14.09 -8.75 2.02
C TRP A 40 13.74 -7.32 1.63
N VAL A 41 13.16 -7.17 0.44
CA VAL A 41 12.64 -5.91 -0.08
C VAL A 41 11.20 -6.14 -0.56
N SER A 42 10.28 -5.23 -0.22
CA SER A 42 8.92 -5.26 -0.75
C SER A 42 8.96 -5.03 -2.25
N ALA A 43 8.49 -6.02 -3.02
CA ALA A 43 8.48 -5.97 -4.47
C ALA A 43 7.11 -5.56 -5.02
N TRP A 44 6.05 -5.83 -4.28
CA TRP A 44 4.69 -5.37 -4.56
C TRP A 44 3.98 -5.25 -3.22
N SER A 45 3.25 -4.17 -2.98
CA SER A 45 2.40 -4.01 -1.80
C SER A 45 1.17 -3.20 -2.18
N THR A 46 0.13 -3.30 -1.34
CA THR A 46 -1.08 -2.49 -1.44
C THR A 46 -1.54 -2.05 -0.05
N ALA A 47 -2.23 -0.91 0.02
CA ALA A 47 -2.84 -0.45 1.25
C ALA A 47 -4.16 -1.20 1.49
N ILE A 48 -4.16 -2.07 2.50
CA ILE A 48 -5.40 -2.72 2.94
C ILE A 48 -6.26 -1.72 3.71
N HIS A 49 -7.56 -1.77 3.47
CA HIS A 49 -8.58 -1.02 4.17
C HIS A 49 -9.78 -1.92 4.54
N ALA A 50 -10.61 -1.42 5.45
CA ALA A 50 -11.94 -2.00 5.70
C ALA A 50 -12.82 -1.81 4.45
N PRO A 51 -13.85 -2.64 4.22
CA PRO A 51 -14.74 -2.46 3.07
C PRO A 51 -15.36 -1.07 3.09
N LEU A 52 -15.36 -0.41 1.94
CA LEU A 52 -15.87 0.94 1.82
C LEU A 52 -17.40 0.94 1.91
N ALA A 53 -17.95 1.81 2.75
CA ALA A 53 -19.38 1.92 3.01
C ALA A 53 -20.02 3.06 2.19
N PHE A 54 -19.69 3.17 0.89
CA PHE A 54 -20.30 4.19 0.02
C PHE A 54 -21.58 3.67 -0.65
N PRO A 55 -22.63 4.52 -0.79
CA PRO A 55 -23.81 4.18 -1.57
C PRO A 55 -23.45 3.73 -2.99
N GLY A 56 -24.05 2.62 -3.44
CA GLY A 56 -23.84 2.09 -4.80
C GLY A 56 -22.67 1.12 -4.95
N LEU A 57 -21.84 0.94 -3.92
CA LEU A 57 -20.84 -0.14 -3.92
C LEU A 57 -21.49 -1.51 -3.67
N PRO A 58 -20.95 -2.58 -4.27
CA PRO A 58 -21.42 -3.94 -4.01
C PRO A 58 -21.23 -4.32 -2.53
N PRO A 59 -22.06 -5.21 -1.99
CA PRO A 59 -21.88 -5.70 -0.64
C PRO A 59 -20.52 -6.39 -0.49
N THR A 60 -19.94 -6.31 0.70
CA THR A 60 -18.70 -7.03 1.01
C THR A 60 -18.90 -8.53 0.78
N PRO A 61 -18.06 -9.18 -0.05
CA PRO A 61 -18.23 -10.60 -0.33
C PRO A 61 -17.93 -11.45 0.90
N VAL A 62 -18.59 -12.61 0.95
CA VAL A 62 -18.29 -13.69 1.88
C VAL A 62 -17.82 -14.87 1.05
N PHE A 63 -16.67 -15.42 1.42
CA PHE A 63 -16.07 -16.56 0.76
C PHE A 63 -16.15 -17.77 1.67
N GLU A 64 -16.54 -18.93 1.16
CA GLU A 64 -16.65 -20.15 1.95
C GLU A 64 -16.32 -21.37 1.10
N ASN A 65 -15.37 -22.18 1.57
CA ASN A 65 -14.86 -23.33 0.81
C ASN A 65 -14.42 -22.90 -0.59
N GLN A 66 -13.67 -21.80 -0.72
CA GLN A 66 -13.30 -21.24 -2.03
C GLN A 66 -11.82 -20.87 -2.05
N THR A 67 -11.24 -20.90 -3.26
CA THR A 67 -9.90 -20.42 -3.55
C THR A 67 -9.98 -19.05 -4.20
N LEU A 68 -9.19 -18.11 -3.70
CA LEU A 68 -8.98 -16.79 -4.29
C LEU A 68 -7.59 -16.78 -4.90
N ARG A 69 -7.48 -16.53 -6.20
CA ARG A 69 -6.21 -16.35 -6.93
C ARG A 69 -6.06 -14.89 -7.33
N MET A 70 -5.24 -14.17 -6.58
CA MET A 70 -4.96 -12.75 -6.73
C MET A 70 -3.73 -12.58 -7.61
N VAL A 71 -3.86 -11.87 -8.73
CA VAL A 71 -2.72 -11.56 -9.60
C VAL A 71 -2.10 -10.24 -9.15
N VAL A 72 -0.77 -10.24 -9.04
CA VAL A 72 0.03 -9.07 -8.67
C VAL A 72 1.32 -9.06 -9.48
N LYS A 73 1.96 -7.89 -9.59
CA LYS A 73 3.18 -7.71 -10.40
C LYS A 73 4.30 -7.09 -9.58
N PRO A 74 5.19 -7.91 -9.00
CA PRO A 74 6.43 -7.47 -8.38
C PRO A 74 7.23 -6.51 -9.28
N THR A 75 7.56 -5.33 -8.78
CA THR A 75 8.30 -4.29 -9.51
C THR A 75 9.81 -4.49 -9.50
N ILE A 76 10.31 -5.40 -8.66
CA ILE A 76 11.70 -5.87 -8.64
C ILE A 76 11.74 -7.41 -8.59
N GLY A 77 12.83 -7.99 -9.09
CA GLY A 77 13.06 -9.43 -9.07
C GLY A 77 13.88 -9.92 -7.88
N GLY A 78 13.82 -11.22 -7.64
CA GLY A 78 14.59 -11.91 -6.60
C GLY A 78 14.61 -13.42 -6.78
N GLY A 79 15.46 -14.10 -6.00
CA GLY A 79 15.63 -15.56 -6.08
C GLY A 79 14.68 -16.34 -5.16
N ARG A 80 14.17 -15.68 -4.13
CA ARG A 80 13.18 -16.20 -3.18
C ARG A 80 12.10 -15.16 -2.97
N LEU A 81 10.93 -15.62 -2.59
CA LEU A 81 9.82 -14.75 -2.21
C LEU A 81 9.15 -15.23 -0.93
N ARG A 82 8.46 -14.33 -0.25
CA ARG A 82 7.50 -14.61 0.81
C ARG A 82 6.32 -13.65 0.71
N VAL A 83 5.19 -14.06 1.27
CA VAL A 83 3.91 -13.34 1.15
C VAL A 83 3.42 -12.91 2.52
N ARG A 84 2.98 -11.67 2.63
CA ARG A 84 2.30 -11.14 3.81
C ARG A 84 0.81 -11.13 3.58
N LEU A 85 0.08 -11.85 4.43
CA LEU A 85 -1.36 -11.75 4.54
C LEU A 85 -1.73 -10.95 5.79
N SER A 86 -2.85 -10.24 5.79
CA SER A 86 -3.25 -9.37 6.89
C SER A 86 -4.75 -9.36 7.10
N ASN A 87 -5.15 -9.67 8.33
CA ASN A 87 -6.52 -9.60 8.82
C ASN A 87 -6.74 -8.29 9.61
N ALA A 88 -6.08 -7.20 9.21
CA ALA A 88 -6.03 -5.92 9.91
C ALA A 88 -7.41 -5.34 10.28
N PHE A 89 -8.43 -5.60 9.47
CA PHE A 89 -9.78 -5.08 9.64
C PHE A 89 -10.82 -6.18 9.88
N GLY A 90 -10.38 -7.42 10.07
CA GLY A 90 -11.28 -8.51 10.46
C GLY A 90 -11.66 -8.45 11.93
N ASN A 91 -12.90 -8.80 12.24
CA ASN A 91 -13.41 -8.94 13.61
C ASN A 91 -13.44 -10.41 14.11
N ALA A 92 -13.10 -11.36 13.23
CA ALA A 92 -13.01 -12.79 13.52
C ALA A 92 -11.67 -13.35 13.00
N ALA A 93 -11.27 -14.50 13.54
CA ALA A 93 -10.04 -15.15 13.11
C ALA A 93 -10.19 -15.68 11.67
N LEU A 94 -9.22 -15.37 10.80
CA LEU A 94 -9.19 -15.82 9.41
C LEU A 94 -8.40 -17.12 9.31
N THR A 95 -9.01 -18.18 8.79
CA THR A 95 -8.28 -19.43 8.51
C THR A 95 -7.93 -19.52 7.03
N ILE A 96 -6.62 -19.64 6.75
CA ILE A 96 -6.08 -19.99 5.44
C ILE A 96 -5.81 -21.50 5.46
N GLY A 97 -6.56 -22.26 4.66
CA GLY A 97 -6.44 -23.72 4.58
C GLY A 97 -5.23 -24.19 3.78
N ALA A 98 -4.92 -23.47 2.71
CA ALA A 98 -3.73 -23.63 1.89
C ALA A 98 -3.39 -22.29 1.22
N ALA A 99 -2.12 -22.09 0.87
CA ALA A 99 -1.68 -20.93 0.12
C ALA A 99 -0.57 -21.32 -0.85
N HIS A 100 -0.58 -20.75 -2.05
CA HIS A 100 0.37 -21.03 -3.12
C HIS A 100 0.79 -19.75 -3.83
N VAL A 101 1.98 -19.75 -4.42
CA VAL A 101 2.45 -18.73 -5.34
C VAL A 101 2.98 -19.37 -6.62
N ALA A 102 2.68 -18.77 -7.77
CA ALA A 102 3.16 -19.22 -9.06
C ALA A 102 3.32 -18.05 -10.04
N LEU A 103 4.13 -18.22 -11.08
CA LEU A 103 4.14 -17.30 -12.22
C LEU A 103 2.83 -17.42 -13.00
N VAL A 104 2.29 -16.30 -13.45
CA VAL A 104 1.12 -16.28 -14.34
C VAL A 104 1.55 -16.63 -15.76
N GLN A 105 0.78 -17.52 -16.40
CA GLN A 105 0.88 -17.77 -17.84
C GLN A 105 -0.06 -16.85 -18.62
N GLN A 106 -1.34 -16.81 -18.22
CA GLN A 106 -2.36 -15.94 -18.81
C GLN A 106 -3.61 -15.89 -17.92
N GLY A 107 -3.99 -14.69 -17.46
CA GLY A 107 -5.14 -14.51 -16.58
C GLY A 107 -5.05 -15.41 -15.35
N ALA A 108 -6.05 -16.29 -15.14
CA ALA A 108 -6.04 -17.22 -14.01
C ALA A 108 -5.10 -18.42 -14.17
N LYS A 109 -4.53 -18.64 -15.36
CA LYS A 109 -3.67 -19.79 -15.65
C LYS A 109 -2.26 -19.50 -15.15
N ILE A 110 -1.70 -20.43 -14.39
CA ILE A 110 -0.32 -20.36 -13.89
C ILE A 110 0.61 -21.24 -14.72
N VAL A 111 1.91 -20.99 -14.62
CA VAL A 111 2.95 -21.91 -15.11
C VAL A 111 3.14 -23.03 -14.07
N PRO A 112 2.73 -24.28 -14.34
CA PRO A 112 2.64 -25.33 -13.31
C PRO A 112 3.95 -25.60 -12.56
N GLU A 113 5.08 -25.55 -13.26
CA GLU A 113 6.41 -25.85 -12.76
C GLU A 113 6.94 -24.76 -11.81
N SER A 114 6.30 -23.59 -11.84
CA SER A 114 6.60 -22.46 -10.96
C SER A 114 5.79 -22.47 -9.67
N ASP A 115 4.78 -23.34 -9.54
CA ASP A 115 3.94 -23.41 -8.34
C ASP A 115 4.77 -23.78 -7.10
N ARG A 116 4.58 -23.01 -6.03
CA ARG A 116 5.18 -23.25 -4.72
C ARG A 116 4.09 -23.14 -3.66
N ALA A 117 3.92 -24.21 -2.88
CA ALA A 117 3.15 -24.15 -1.65
C ALA A 117 3.82 -23.18 -0.66
N LEU A 118 3.02 -22.30 -0.08
CA LEU A 118 3.43 -21.40 1.00
C LEU A 118 3.13 -22.07 2.34
N THR A 119 4.06 -21.96 3.29
CA THR A 119 3.90 -22.44 4.65
C THR A 119 4.02 -21.30 5.66
N PHE A 120 3.58 -21.53 6.90
CA PHE A 120 3.62 -20.58 7.99
C PHE A 120 4.19 -21.25 9.25
N GLY A 121 5.49 -21.08 9.49
CA GLY A 121 6.21 -21.83 10.51
C GLY A 121 6.23 -23.33 10.21
N GLY A 122 6.42 -23.70 8.94
CA GLY A 122 6.45 -25.07 8.42
C GLY A 122 5.09 -25.73 8.23
N ARG A 123 3.98 -25.03 8.50
CA ARG A 123 2.61 -25.57 8.37
C ARG A 123 1.93 -25.04 7.11
N ALA A 124 1.19 -25.89 6.39
CA ALA A 124 0.45 -25.50 5.18
C ALA A 124 -0.77 -24.61 5.45
N SER A 125 -1.30 -24.63 6.69
CA SER A 125 -2.45 -23.84 7.11
C SER A 125 -2.09 -22.93 8.28
N VAL A 126 -2.75 -21.78 8.35
CA VAL A 126 -2.61 -20.82 9.44
C VAL A 126 -3.95 -20.16 9.78
N THR A 127 -4.13 -19.84 11.06
CA THR A 127 -5.21 -18.98 11.53
C THR A 127 -4.63 -17.63 11.95
N ILE A 128 -5.08 -16.56 11.30
CA ILE A 128 -4.65 -15.19 11.55
C ILE A 128 -5.64 -14.54 12.52
N PRO A 129 -5.20 -14.06 13.70
CA PRO A 129 -6.07 -13.34 14.62
C PRO A 129 -6.71 -12.08 14.00
N PRO A 130 -7.85 -11.61 14.52
CA PRO A 130 -8.37 -10.27 14.22
C PRO A 130 -7.28 -9.20 14.39
N GLY A 131 -7.15 -8.29 13.43
CA GLY A 131 -6.20 -7.17 13.50
C GLY A 131 -4.73 -7.53 13.22
N ALA A 132 -4.40 -8.80 12.96
CA ALA A 132 -3.01 -9.26 12.86
C ALA A 132 -2.57 -9.53 11.42
N PRO A 133 -1.29 -9.30 11.09
CA PRO A 133 -0.65 -9.86 9.90
C PRO A 133 -0.06 -11.26 10.16
N VAL A 134 0.21 -11.99 9.09
CA VAL A 134 1.07 -13.17 9.07
C VAL A 134 1.99 -13.11 7.86
N LEU A 135 3.20 -13.64 8.01
CA LEU A 135 4.19 -13.74 6.95
C LEU A 135 4.44 -15.22 6.64
N SER A 136 4.45 -15.59 5.36
CA SER A 136 4.82 -16.95 4.96
C SER A 136 6.30 -17.22 5.20
N ASP A 137 6.65 -18.50 5.32
CA ASP A 137 8.03 -18.94 5.17
C ASP A 137 8.51 -18.62 3.73
N PRO A 138 9.82 -18.39 3.52
CA PRO A 138 10.38 -18.17 2.19
C PRO A 138 10.27 -19.39 1.29
N VAL A 139 10.02 -19.17 -0.01
CA VAL A 139 10.09 -20.21 -1.05
C VAL A 139 11.10 -19.84 -2.14
N ASP A 140 11.78 -20.85 -2.67
CA ASP A 140 12.66 -20.70 -3.83
C ASP A 140 11.81 -20.61 -5.12
N LEU A 141 11.56 -19.38 -5.56
CA LEU A 141 10.97 -19.05 -6.85
C LEU A 141 11.68 -17.83 -7.41
N LYS A 142 12.38 -18.01 -8.53
CA LYS A 142 13.02 -16.91 -9.24
C LYS A 142 11.94 -16.10 -9.96
N VAL A 143 11.79 -14.84 -9.56
CA VAL A 143 10.86 -13.88 -10.18
C VAL A 143 11.68 -12.78 -10.84
N ALA A 144 11.44 -12.52 -12.12
CA ALA A 144 11.98 -11.34 -12.79
C ALA A 144 11.12 -10.12 -12.47
N ALA A 145 11.72 -8.94 -12.44
CA ALA A 145 10.98 -7.69 -12.26
C ALA A 145 9.88 -7.57 -13.32
N LEU A 146 8.72 -7.05 -12.91
CA LEU A 146 7.54 -6.81 -13.74
C LEU A 146 6.91 -8.08 -14.33
N THR A 147 7.21 -9.25 -13.76
CA THR A 147 6.54 -10.51 -14.10
C THR A 147 5.36 -10.72 -13.18
N GLU A 148 4.20 -11.01 -13.76
CA GLU A 148 2.99 -11.33 -13.01
C GLU A 148 3.13 -12.64 -12.25
N ILE A 149 2.69 -12.61 -11.00
CA ILE A 149 2.55 -13.78 -10.14
C ILE A 149 1.12 -13.88 -9.64
N ALA A 150 0.69 -15.11 -9.39
CA ALA A 150 -0.58 -15.43 -8.76
C ALA A 150 -0.32 -15.87 -7.32
N VAL A 151 -0.92 -15.17 -6.36
CA VAL A 151 -1.02 -15.62 -4.97
C VAL A 151 -2.39 -16.25 -4.79
N SER A 152 -2.43 -17.55 -4.54
CA SER A 152 -3.68 -18.29 -4.33
C SER A 152 -3.84 -18.64 -2.85
N ILE A 153 -4.99 -18.33 -2.26
CA ILE A 153 -5.35 -18.71 -0.89
C ILE A 153 -6.66 -19.50 -0.89
N TYR A 154 -6.72 -20.57 -0.11
CA TYR A 154 -7.93 -21.36 0.11
C TYR A 154 -8.54 -21.02 1.46
N LEU A 155 -9.85 -20.73 1.46
CA LEU A 155 -10.65 -20.38 2.62
C LEU A 155 -11.60 -21.54 2.93
N PRO A 156 -11.23 -22.46 3.84
CA PRO A 156 -12.02 -23.66 4.15
C PRO A 156 -13.29 -23.35 4.96
N ALA A 157 -13.33 -22.21 5.63
CA ALA A 157 -14.45 -21.74 6.44
C ALA A 157 -14.93 -20.39 5.91
N SER A 158 -16.16 -20.03 6.27
CA SER A 158 -16.76 -18.74 5.92
C SER A 158 -15.88 -17.57 6.40
N ALA A 159 -15.54 -16.66 5.49
CA ALA A 159 -14.73 -15.48 5.74
C ALA A 159 -15.29 -14.28 4.98
N THR A 160 -15.70 -13.24 5.70
CA THR A 160 -16.06 -11.95 5.13
C THR A 160 -14.80 -11.21 4.68
N GLY A 161 -14.78 -10.72 3.43
CA GLY A 161 -13.68 -9.94 2.82
C GLY A 161 -13.44 -8.57 3.49
N SER A 162 -13.18 -8.59 4.79
CA SER A 162 -13.11 -7.46 5.71
C SER A 162 -11.77 -6.73 5.67
N SER A 163 -10.71 -7.40 5.22
CA SER A 163 -9.43 -6.75 4.90
C SER A 163 -9.26 -6.85 3.38
N THR A 164 -9.48 -5.73 2.71
CA THR A 164 -9.53 -5.68 1.25
C THR A 164 -8.75 -4.48 0.71
N HIS A 165 -8.44 -4.53 -0.56
CA HIS A 165 -8.12 -3.39 -1.37
C HIS A 165 -9.08 -3.40 -2.56
N PHE A 166 -10.08 -2.50 -2.53
CA PHE A 166 -11.27 -2.59 -3.39
C PHE A 166 -11.04 -2.08 -4.82
N TRP A 167 -9.99 -1.29 -5.06
CA TRP A 167 -9.62 -0.79 -6.39
C TRP A 167 -8.37 -1.48 -6.93
N ALA A 168 -8.33 -2.82 -6.87
CA ALA A 168 -7.16 -3.55 -7.31
C ALA A 168 -6.86 -3.27 -8.80
N GLN A 169 -5.62 -2.94 -9.12
CA GLN A 169 -5.19 -2.73 -10.50
C GLN A 169 -5.15 -4.02 -11.34
N HIS A 170 -5.43 -5.19 -10.74
CA HIS A 170 -5.46 -6.47 -11.44
C HIS A 170 -6.50 -7.43 -10.85
N GLU A 171 -6.85 -8.47 -11.62
CA GLU A 171 -7.89 -9.42 -11.26
C GLU A 171 -7.57 -10.30 -10.05
N THR A 172 -8.63 -10.55 -9.27
CA THR A 172 -8.77 -11.72 -8.41
C THR A 172 -9.76 -12.70 -9.02
N TYR A 173 -9.35 -13.95 -9.12
CA TYR A 173 -10.19 -15.05 -9.57
C TYR A 173 -10.69 -15.85 -8.38
N VAL A 174 -12.01 -16.00 -8.28
CA VAL A 174 -12.68 -16.72 -7.19
C VAL A 174 -13.22 -18.03 -7.75
N SER A 175 -12.78 -19.16 -7.19
CA SER A 175 -13.19 -20.48 -7.64
C SER A 175 -14.63 -20.85 -7.22
N GLY A 176 -15.15 -21.94 -7.80
CA GLY A 176 -16.19 -22.73 -7.14
C GLY A 176 -15.67 -23.43 -5.88
N PRO A 177 -16.49 -24.31 -5.25
CA PRO A 177 -16.11 -24.97 -4.01
C PRO A 177 -14.80 -25.78 -4.11
N GLY A 178 -13.93 -25.66 -3.11
CA GLY A 178 -12.74 -26.48 -2.90
C GLY A 178 -11.41 -25.73 -2.90
N ASP A 179 -10.37 -26.50 -2.58
CA ASP A 179 -8.97 -26.09 -2.69
C ASP A 179 -8.48 -26.29 -4.13
N LEU A 180 -8.33 -25.18 -4.85
CA LEU A 180 -7.82 -25.11 -6.21
C LEU A 180 -6.50 -24.34 -6.26
N THR A 181 -5.84 -24.13 -5.12
CA THR A 181 -4.66 -23.26 -5.00
C THR A 181 -3.53 -23.69 -5.95
N ALA A 182 -3.24 -24.99 -6.01
CA ALA A 182 -2.22 -25.59 -6.87
C ALA A 182 -2.67 -25.90 -8.31
N GLN A 183 -3.95 -25.69 -8.67
CA GLN A 183 -4.44 -26.06 -10.01
C GLN A 183 -3.92 -25.11 -11.07
N ALA A 184 -3.33 -25.65 -12.14
CA ALA A 184 -2.79 -24.87 -13.24
C ALA A 184 -3.81 -23.91 -13.86
N GLU A 185 -5.04 -24.39 -14.04
CA GLU A 185 -6.18 -23.62 -14.48
C GLU A 185 -7.26 -23.62 -13.39
N MET A 186 -7.97 -22.51 -13.24
CA MET A 186 -9.09 -22.40 -12.31
C MET A 186 -10.41 -22.43 -13.11
N PRO A 187 -11.10 -23.58 -13.16
CA PRO A 187 -12.38 -23.72 -13.86
C PRO A 187 -13.51 -22.96 -13.13
N ASN A 188 -14.54 -22.56 -13.88
CA ASN A 188 -15.79 -21.97 -13.36
C ASN A 188 -15.57 -20.80 -12.38
N ARG A 189 -14.52 -20.02 -12.60
CA ARG A 189 -14.15 -18.88 -11.75
C ARG A 189 -15.01 -17.65 -12.05
N VAL A 190 -15.19 -16.82 -11.03
CA VAL A 190 -15.70 -15.45 -11.17
C VAL A 190 -14.53 -14.48 -10.99
N THR A 191 -14.52 -13.41 -11.78
CA THR A 191 -13.50 -12.36 -11.69
C THR A 191 -14.00 -11.22 -10.81
N GLN A 192 -13.14 -10.71 -9.94
CA GLN A 192 -13.34 -9.50 -9.15
C GLN A 192 -12.12 -8.58 -9.27
N MET A 193 -12.31 -7.27 -9.09
CA MET A 193 -11.24 -6.26 -9.14
C MET A 193 -10.90 -5.76 -7.74
N ALA A 194 -10.62 -6.69 -6.83
CA ALA A 194 -10.22 -6.38 -5.45
C ALA A 194 -9.25 -7.45 -4.95
N TRP A 195 -8.27 -7.06 -4.14
CA TRP A 195 -7.40 -8.01 -3.44
C TRP A 195 -7.89 -8.20 -2.02
N TYR A 196 -7.83 -9.43 -1.51
CA TYR A 196 -8.35 -9.76 -0.18
C TYR A 196 -7.25 -10.34 0.70
N TRP A 197 -7.04 -9.71 1.85
CA TRP A 197 -6.01 -10.04 2.84
C TRP A 197 -4.56 -10.02 2.36
N LEU A 198 -4.26 -9.90 1.06
CA LEU A 198 -2.91 -9.83 0.53
C LEU A 198 -2.34 -8.41 0.72
N ALA A 199 -1.27 -8.29 1.52
CA ALA A 199 -0.68 -7.00 1.88
C ALA A 199 0.65 -6.71 1.17
N ASP A 200 1.50 -7.72 1.01
CA ASP A 200 2.86 -7.54 0.49
C ASP A 200 3.40 -8.84 -0.13
N VAL A 201 4.24 -8.68 -1.14
CA VAL A 201 5.10 -9.72 -1.70
C VAL A 201 6.53 -9.22 -1.58
N GLU A 202 7.29 -9.90 -0.75
CA GLU A 202 8.68 -9.56 -0.46
C GLU A 202 9.60 -10.51 -1.22
N VAL A 203 10.68 -9.98 -1.79
CA VAL A 203 11.70 -10.79 -2.47
C VAL A 203 13.05 -10.68 -1.78
N TRP A 204 13.78 -11.80 -1.78
CA TRP A 204 15.18 -11.81 -1.34
C TRP A 204 16.07 -11.42 -2.52
N THR A 205 16.78 -10.31 -2.37
CA THR A 205 17.58 -9.70 -3.44
C THR A 205 18.86 -9.06 -2.90
N SER A 206 19.70 -8.52 -3.78
CA SER A 206 21.02 -7.95 -3.44
C SER A 206 20.93 -6.84 -2.40
N ASP A 207 22.00 -6.65 -1.64
CA ASP A 207 22.22 -5.60 -0.62
C ASP A 207 22.00 -4.15 -1.11
N GLN A 208 22.03 -3.90 -2.42
CA GLN A 208 21.85 -2.59 -3.01
C GLN A 208 20.40 -2.28 -3.44
N ALA A 209 19.49 -3.25 -3.36
CA ALA A 209 18.11 -3.06 -3.78
C ALA A 209 17.26 -2.43 -2.67
N THR A 210 16.43 -1.42 -2.92
CA THR A 210 15.55 -0.81 -1.90
C THR A 210 14.15 -0.56 -2.46
N ALA A 211 13.19 -0.23 -1.60
CA ALA A 211 11.82 0.09 -1.96
C ALA A 211 11.53 1.59 -1.89
N VAL A 212 10.79 2.07 -2.89
CA VAL A 212 10.13 3.37 -2.90
C VAL A 212 8.64 3.14 -2.71
N VAL A 213 8.07 3.71 -1.66
CA VAL A 213 6.63 3.64 -1.39
C VAL A 213 5.94 4.84 -2.05
N THR A 214 4.83 4.63 -2.75
CA THR A 214 3.97 5.72 -3.23
C THR A 214 2.74 5.81 -2.34
N LEU A 215 2.69 6.84 -1.50
CA LEU A 215 1.61 7.10 -0.56
C LEU A 215 0.64 8.13 -1.15
N GLY A 216 -0.64 7.80 -1.19
CA GLY A 216 -1.64 8.75 -1.65
C GLY A 216 -3.08 8.26 -1.66
N ASP A 217 -3.89 9.02 -2.40
CA ASP A 217 -5.31 8.79 -2.62
C ASP A 217 -5.59 7.99 -3.93
N SER A 218 -6.77 8.19 -4.53
CA SER A 218 -7.23 7.56 -5.77
C SER A 218 -6.36 7.85 -6.98
N ILE A 219 -5.67 8.98 -7.00
CA ILE A 219 -4.74 9.32 -8.07
C ILE A 219 -3.49 8.43 -7.96
N THR A 220 -3.03 8.15 -6.74
CA THR A 220 -1.94 7.20 -6.52
C THR A 220 -2.41 5.76 -6.69
N ASP A 221 -3.62 5.44 -6.22
CA ASP A 221 -4.24 4.12 -6.35
C ASP A 221 -4.46 3.71 -7.80
N GLY A 222 -4.63 4.69 -8.70
CA GLY A 222 -4.74 4.49 -10.14
C GLY A 222 -6.19 4.50 -10.66
N VAL A 223 -7.10 5.23 -10.02
CA VAL A 223 -8.45 5.46 -10.57
C VAL A 223 -8.33 6.18 -11.92
N GLY A 224 -9.12 5.80 -12.91
CA GLY A 224 -9.01 6.34 -14.27
C GLY A 224 -7.97 5.63 -15.15
N ALA A 225 -7.04 4.85 -14.57
CA ALA A 225 -6.24 3.91 -15.33
C ALA A 225 -7.09 2.69 -15.73
N LYS A 226 -6.75 2.06 -16.85
CA LYS A 226 -7.38 0.80 -17.22
C LYS A 226 -6.78 -0.32 -16.37
N GLN A 227 -7.59 -0.88 -15.47
CA GLN A 227 -7.17 -2.02 -14.66
C GLN A 227 -6.77 -3.20 -15.57
N GLY A 228 -5.75 -3.95 -15.15
CA GLY A 228 -5.13 -5.02 -15.93
C GLY A 228 -4.01 -4.55 -16.88
N GLU A 229 -3.86 -3.23 -17.10
CA GLU A 229 -2.87 -2.68 -18.03
C GLU A 229 -1.71 -1.93 -17.34
N TYR A 230 -1.77 -1.78 -16.01
CA TYR A 230 -0.71 -1.17 -15.20
C TYR A 230 -0.31 0.23 -15.69
N GLU A 231 -1.33 1.05 -15.94
CA GLU A 231 -1.16 2.37 -16.55
C GLU A 231 -1.09 3.52 -15.55
N ASP A 232 -1.30 3.25 -14.27
CA ASP A 232 -1.13 4.20 -13.17
C ASP A 232 0.32 4.67 -13.04
N TRP A 233 0.52 5.85 -12.43
CA TRP A 233 1.85 6.46 -12.38
C TRP A 233 2.87 5.65 -11.55
N PRO A 234 2.51 4.94 -10.45
CA PRO A 234 3.45 4.06 -9.75
C PRO A 234 3.94 2.91 -10.62
N ASP A 235 3.05 2.24 -11.36
CA ASP A 235 3.43 1.17 -12.28
C ASP A 235 4.27 1.67 -13.47
N ARG A 236 3.90 2.83 -14.03
CA ARG A 236 4.70 3.50 -15.09
C ARG A 236 6.08 3.91 -14.57
N LEU A 237 6.17 4.37 -13.32
CA LEU A 237 7.45 4.68 -12.67
C LEU A 237 8.29 3.43 -12.48
N ALA A 238 7.70 2.33 -12.00
CA ALA A 238 8.36 1.03 -11.88
C ALA A 238 8.94 0.58 -13.23
N LEU A 239 8.16 0.71 -14.30
CA LEU A 239 8.59 0.39 -15.66
C LEU A 239 9.82 1.24 -16.09
N ARG A 240 9.76 2.56 -15.89
CA ARG A 240 10.89 3.47 -16.19
C ARG A 240 12.16 3.08 -15.43
N LEU A 241 12.02 2.76 -14.14
CA LEU A 241 13.13 2.34 -13.29
C LEU A 241 13.77 1.03 -13.82
N GLN A 242 12.98 0.02 -14.18
CA GLN A 242 13.54 -1.25 -14.65
C GLN A 242 14.27 -1.13 -16.01
N PHE A 243 13.84 -0.25 -16.91
CA PHE A 243 14.52 -0.05 -18.19
C PHE A 243 15.79 0.81 -18.10
N GLU A 244 15.92 1.65 -17.07
CA GLU A 244 17.17 2.38 -16.87
C GLU A 244 18.16 1.51 -16.10
N LYS A 245 19.23 1.03 -16.77
CA LYS A 245 20.21 0.06 -16.21
C LYS A 245 20.76 0.40 -14.82
N LYS A 246 20.77 1.69 -14.42
CA LYS A 246 21.22 2.15 -13.11
C LYS A 246 20.15 2.07 -12.00
N SER A 247 18.90 1.78 -12.36
CA SER A 247 17.72 1.75 -11.47
C SER A 247 17.12 0.40 -11.20
N ALA A 248 17.65 -0.68 -11.79
CA ALA A 248 17.13 -2.05 -11.59
C ALA A 248 17.16 -2.56 -10.13
N LYS A 249 17.49 -1.68 -9.18
CA LYS A 249 17.63 -1.88 -7.75
C LYS A 249 16.55 -1.13 -6.94
N LEU A 250 15.58 -0.49 -7.57
CA LEU A 250 14.48 0.17 -6.87
C LEU A 250 13.18 -0.54 -7.20
N SER A 251 12.49 -1.08 -6.18
CA SER A 251 11.07 -1.39 -6.29
C SER A 251 10.24 -0.13 -6.08
N VAL A 252 9.07 -0.13 -6.68
CA VAL A 252 7.99 0.82 -6.40
C VAL A 252 6.83 0.01 -5.85
N VAL A 253 6.29 0.42 -4.70
CA VAL A 253 5.11 -0.22 -4.11
C VAL A 253 4.02 0.81 -3.90
N ASN A 254 2.80 0.47 -4.34
CA ASN A 254 1.68 1.39 -4.39
C ASN A 254 0.78 1.21 -3.17
N VAL A 255 0.77 2.18 -2.27
CA VAL A 255 -0.11 2.18 -1.09
C VAL A 255 -1.14 3.32 -1.17
N GLY A 256 -1.62 3.60 -2.38
CA GLY A 256 -2.78 4.43 -2.63
C GLY A 256 -4.06 3.85 -2.02
N ILE A 257 -4.99 4.70 -1.59
CA ILE A 257 -6.37 4.29 -1.30
C ILE A 257 -7.30 5.34 -1.92
N GLY A 258 -8.19 4.93 -2.81
CA GLY A 258 -9.16 5.84 -3.41
C GLY A 258 -10.02 6.57 -2.38
N GLY A 259 -9.94 7.90 -2.31
CA GLY A 259 -10.65 8.71 -1.31
C GLY A 259 -9.92 8.87 0.03
N ASN A 260 -8.64 8.50 0.11
CA ASN A 260 -7.84 8.76 1.31
C ASN A 260 -7.58 10.25 1.50
N ARG A 261 -7.21 10.60 2.73
CA ARG A 261 -7.00 11.96 3.22
C ARG A 261 -5.85 11.99 4.21
N ILE A 262 -5.18 13.14 4.35
CA ILE A 262 -4.06 13.32 5.30
C ILE A 262 -4.57 13.32 6.74
N LEU A 263 -5.56 14.17 7.02
CA LEU A 263 -5.94 14.58 8.38
C LEU A 263 -7.15 13.82 8.90
N HIS A 264 -8.15 13.64 8.05
CA HIS A 264 -9.41 12.99 8.38
C HIS A 264 -9.46 11.57 7.82
N GLU A 265 -10.22 10.68 8.46
CA GLU A 265 -10.53 9.37 7.85
C GLU A 265 -11.54 9.55 6.72
N GLY A 266 -11.48 8.72 5.68
CA GLY A 266 -12.45 8.79 4.60
C GLY A 266 -12.68 7.40 4.05
N ALA A 267 -12.24 7.17 2.83
CA ALA A 267 -12.01 5.81 2.38
C ALA A 267 -10.77 5.27 3.10
N GLY A 268 -11.00 4.47 4.14
CA GLY A 268 -9.97 3.94 5.01
C GLY A 268 -9.43 4.94 6.04
N ILE A 269 -8.48 4.45 6.84
CA ILE A 269 -7.76 5.21 7.87
C ILE A 269 -6.95 6.33 7.20
N SER A 270 -6.84 7.51 7.82
CA SER A 270 -6.08 8.65 7.29
C SER A 270 -4.61 8.32 7.02
N ALA A 271 -3.99 9.02 6.07
CA ALA A 271 -2.59 8.81 5.68
C ALA A 271 -1.65 8.93 6.89
N LEU A 272 -1.90 9.89 7.79
CA LEU A 272 -1.14 10.03 9.04
C LEU A 272 -1.27 8.80 9.93
N ALA A 273 -2.48 8.28 10.14
CA ALA A 273 -2.69 7.15 11.04
C ALA A 273 -2.19 5.82 10.46
N ARG A 274 -2.22 5.64 9.13
CA ARG A 274 -1.73 4.42 8.47
C ARG A 274 -0.25 4.44 8.10
N PHE A 275 0.44 5.56 8.24
CA PHE A 275 1.82 5.75 7.78
C PHE A 275 2.80 4.67 8.29
N ASP A 276 2.73 4.32 9.57
CA ASP A 276 3.60 3.29 10.15
C ASP A 276 3.40 1.92 9.49
N ARG A 277 2.13 1.55 9.29
CA ARG A 277 1.75 0.27 8.72
C ARG A 277 2.07 0.18 7.23
N ASP A 278 1.76 1.23 6.47
CA ASP A 278 1.81 1.18 5.00
C ASP A 278 3.15 1.64 4.44
N VAL A 279 3.91 2.45 5.18
CA VAL A 279 5.21 2.99 4.73
C VAL A 279 6.35 2.45 5.58
N LEU A 280 6.36 2.71 6.89
CA LEU A 280 7.52 2.40 7.74
C LEU A 280 7.77 0.90 7.89
N ALA A 281 6.71 0.09 7.84
CA ALA A 281 6.80 -1.36 7.98
C ALA A 281 7.22 -2.10 6.70
N GLN A 282 7.43 -1.40 5.58
CA GLN A 282 7.79 -2.00 4.29
C GLN A 282 9.28 -2.41 4.26
N PRO A 283 9.59 -3.71 4.10
CA PRO A 283 10.98 -4.17 3.97
C PRO A 283 11.77 -3.39 2.91
N GLY A 284 12.94 -2.90 3.32
CA GLY A 284 13.88 -2.22 2.45
C GLY A 284 13.43 -0.83 1.98
N VAL A 285 12.39 -0.24 2.59
CA VAL A 285 11.99 1.14 2.29
C VAL A 285 13.14 2.12 2.50
N SER A 286 13.41 2.93 1.48
CA SER A 286 14.44 3.98 1.52
C SER A 286 13.90 5.35 1.12
N ALA A 287 12.74 5.38 0.47
CA ALA A 287 12.05 6.60 0.10
C ALA A 287 10.54 6.41 0.08
N VAL A 288 9.82 7.53 0.26
CA VAL A 288 8.39 7.64 0.00
C VAL A 288 8.11 8.83 -0.92
N ILE A 289 7.22 8.66 -1.89
CA ILE A 289 6.65 9.73 -2.70
C ILE A 289 5.24 9.98 -2.18
N VAL A 290 4.93 11.21 -1.76
CA VAL A 290 3.66 11.60 -1.17
C VAL A 290 2.87 12.45 -2.16
N LEU A 291 1.73 11.92 -2.63
CA LEU A 291 0.70 12.63 -3.40
C LEU A 291 -0.64 12.42 -2.69
N GLU A 292 -0.98 13.33 -1.78
CA GLU A 292 -2.13 13.20 -0.88
C GLU A 292 -2.61 14.60 -0.48
N GLY A 293 -3.91 14.77 -0.30
CA GLY A 293 -4.50 16.02 0.21
C GLY A 293 -5.62 16.61 -0.65
N ILE A 294 -5.79 16.15 -1.89
CA ILE A 294 -6.86 16.68 -2.76
C ILE A 294 -8.25 16.35 -2.22
N ASN A 295 -8.41 15.21 -1.54
CA ASN A 295 -9.66 14.84 -0.91
C ASN A 295 -9.91 15.58 0.41
N ASP A 296 -8.88 15.94 1.18
CA ASP A 296 -9.05 16.82 2.34
C ASP A 296 -9.61 18.17 1.89
N ILE A 297 -9.17 18.67 0.73
CA ILE A 297 -9.67 19.89 0.10
C ILE A 297 -11.07 19.70 -0.47
N GLY A 298 -11.28 18.68 -1.30
CA GLY A 298 -12.51 18.53 -2.09
C GLY A 298 -13.72 18.04 -1.28
N TRP A 299 -13.55 17.06 -0.38
CA TRP A 299 -14.68 16.41 0.27
C TRP A 299 -15.60 17.35 1.05
N PRO A 300 -15.10 18.34 1.81
CA PRO A 300 -15.95 19.33 2.47
C PRO A 300 -16.86 20.11 1.52
N HIS A 301 -16.48 20.23 0.25
CA HIS A 301 -17.26 20.91 -0.80
C HIS A 301 -18.12 19.96 -1.65
N MET A 302 -18.02 18.64 -1.44
CA MET A 302 -18.78 17.65 -2.20
C MET A 302 -20.28 17.82 -1.98
N LYS A 303 -21.07 17.83 -3.05
CA LYS A 303 -22.54 17.96 -3.00
C LYS A 303 -23.22 16.73 -3.61
N PRO A 304 -23.35 15.63 -2.85
CA PRO A 304 -23.87 14.38 -3.39
C PRO A 304 -25.29 14.55 -3.93
N ARG A 305 -25.55 13.92 -5.08
CA ARG A 305 -26.92 13.74 -5.57
C ARG A 305 -27.53 12.52 -4.90
N LEU A 306 -28.72 12.70 -4.35
CA LEU A 306 -29.54 11.64 -3.78
C LEU A 306 -30.17 10.80 -4.90
N PRO A 307 -30.59 9.55 -4.61
CA PRO A 307 -31.27 8.69 -5.58
C PRO A 307 -32.55 9.30 -6.19
N ASN A 308 -33.17 10.25 -5.48
CA ASN A 308 -34.35 11.00 -5.95
C ASN A 308 -34.00 12.19 -6.87
N GLY A 309 -32.72 12.39 -7.20
CA GLY A 309 -32.22 13.47 -8.04
C GLY A 309 -31.97 14.80 -7.33
N GLU A 310 -32.30 14.92 -6.04
CA GLU A 310 -32.04 16.12 -5.25
C GLU A 310 -30.57 16.18 -4.82
N THR A 311 -30.05 17.40 -4.63
CA THR A 311 -28.74 17.59 -4.00
C THR A 311 -28.90 17.62 -2.49
N LEU A 312 -28.02 16.92 -1.77
CA LEU A 312 -28.04 16.93 -0.31
C LEU A 312 -27.86 18.38 0.21
N LYS A 313 -28.78 18.83 1.07
CA LYS A 313 -28.78 20.22 1.59
C LYS A 313 -27.57 20.53 2.45
N ASP A 314 -27.20 19.59 3.32
CA ASP A 314 -26.05 19.68 4.21
C ASP A 314 -24.99 18.69 3.72
N PRO A 315 -23.91 19.15 3.05
CA PRO A 315 -22.83 18.28 2.61
C PRO A 315 -22.26 17.45 3.77
N PRO A 316 -21.98 16.15 3.57
CA PRO A 316 -21.67 15.25 4.68
C PRO A 316 -20.35 15.59 5.39
N PHE A 317 -19.44 16.30 4.70
CA PHE A 317 -18.10 16.62 5.18
C PHE A 317 -17.89 18.13 5.40
N VAL A 318 -18.95 18.96 5.37
CA VAL A 318 -18.81 20.43 5.48
C VAL A 318 -18.11 20.89 6.77
N HIS A 319 -18.19 20.09 7.82
CA HIS A 319 -17.57 20.37 9.12
C HIS A 319 -16.08 19.98 9.19
N GLU A 320 -15.53 19.43 8.11
CA GLU A 320 -14.15 18.93 8.01
C GLU A 320 -13.30 19.82 7.09
N LEU A 321 -13.68 21.09 6.91
CA LEU A 321 -12.88 22.07 6.18
C LEU A 321 -11.49 22.19 6.82
N VAL A 322 -10.46 22.16 5.98
CA VAL A 322 -9.06 22.28 6.38
C VAL A 322 -8.43 23.49 5.70
N SER A 323 -7.51 24.16 6.39
CA SER A 323 -6.66 25.19 5.80
C SER A 323 -5.45 24.58 5.10
N ALA A 324 -4.75 25.38 4.29
CA ALA A 324 -3.45 24.99 3.74
C ALA A 324 -2.44 24.71 4.87
N GLU A 325 -2.48 25.50 5.94
CA GLU A 325 -1.63 25.33 7.13
C GLU A 325 -1.85 23.98 7.81
N ASP A 326 -3.11 23.53 7.95
CA ASP A 326 -3.44 22.23 8.55
C ASP A 326 -2.82 21.09 7.71
N LEU A 327 -2.98 21.14 6.39
CA LEU A 327 -2.39 20.16 5.47
C LEU A 327 -0.87 20.17 5.51
N ILE A 328 -0.27 21.37 5.55
CA ILE A 328 1.18 21.54 5.69
C ILE A 328 1.69 20.93 7.01
N VAL A 329 0.94 21.08 8.12
CA VAL A 329 1.29 20.44 9.40
C VAL A 329 1.25 18.91 9.28
N GLY A 330 0.21 18.35 8.64
CA GLY A 330 0.13 16.92 8.37
C GLY A 330 1.29 16.40 7.51
N LEU A 331 1.61 17.09 6.41
CA LEU A 331 2.75 16.75 5.55
C LEU A 331 4.08 16.82 6.30
N LYS A 332 4.28 17.82 7.17
CA LYS A 332 5.47 17.91 8.03
C LYS A 332 5.59 16.71 8.99
N GLN A 333 4.49 16.24 9.57
CA GLN A 333 4.53 15.04 10.41
C GLN A 333 4.93 13.78 9.64
N ILE A 334 4.47 13.64 8.39
CA ILE A 334 4.91 12.56 7.50
C ILE A 334 6.42 12.64 7.27
N ILE A 335 6.94 13.84 6.97
CA ILE A 335 8.36 14.09 6.78
C ILE A 335 9.16 13.72 8.04
N ASP A 336 8.78 14.24 9.20
CA ASP A 336 9.49 14.02 10.45
C ASP A 336 9.53 12.53 10.83
N ARG A 337 8.42 11.81 10.66
CA ARG A 337 8.34 10.36 10.95
C ARG A 337 9.18 9.55 9.98
N ALA A 338 9.17 9.88 8.69
CA ALA A 338 10.02 9.21 7.72
C ALA A 338 11.52 9.41 8.02
N HIS A 339 11.92 10.65 8.33
CA HIS A 339 13.31 11.00 8.63
C HIS A 339 13.81 10.32 9.91
N GLN A 340 12.98 10.12 10.92
CA GLN A 340 13.31 9.33 12.12
C GLN A 340 13.69 7.87 11.79
N HIS A 341 13.21 7.36 10.66
CA HIS A 341 13.51 6.01 10.15
C HIS A 341 14.53 6.01 9.00
N GLY A 342 15.16 7.15 8.70
CA GLY A 342 16.14 7.26 7.61
C GLY A 342 15.53 7.17 6.21
N ILE A 343 14.22 7.37 6.07
CA ILE A 343 13.49 7.30 4.81
C ILE A 343 13.44 8.71 4.20
N ARG A 344 13.84 8.84 2.93
CA ARG A 344 13.75 10.11 2.19
C ARG A 344 12.31 10.38 1.76
N VAL A 345 11.87 11.63 1.82
CA VAL A 345 10.51 12.03 1.46
C VAL A 345 10.52 12.92 0.24
N PHE A 346 9.79 12.50 -0.78
CA PHE A 346 9.54 13.28 -1.99
C PHE A 346 8.10 13.77 -1.98
N GLY A 347 7.91 15.08 -2.05
CA GLY A 347 6.59 15.68 -2.21
C GLY A 347 6.18 15.71 -3.67
N ALA A 348 4.95 15.32 -3.99
CA ALA A 348 4.36 15.57 -5.29
C ALA A 348 3.28 16.65 -5.16
N THR A 349 3.27 17.63 -6.05
CA THR A 349 2.23 18.66 -6.08
C THR A 349 0.87 18.05 -6.42
N LEU A 350 -0.19 18.50 -5.75
CA LEU A 350 -1.57 18.14 -6.04
C LEU A 350 -1.93 18.55 -7.47
N THR A 351 -2.55 17.65 -8.24
CA THR A 351 -2.95 17.92 -9.64
C THR A 351 -4.10 18.93 -9.71
N PRO A 352 -4.34 19.56 -10.88
CA PRO A 352 -5.51 20.42 -11.06
C PRO A 352 -6.81 19.64 -10.86
N TYR A 353 -7.90 20.31 -10.52
CA TYR A 353 -9.19 19.65 -10.27
C TYR A 353 -10.40 20.52 -10.63
N GLU A 354 -10.22 21.64 -11.34
CA GLU A 354 -11.34 22.42 -11.84
C GLU A 354 -12.19 21.59 -12.81
N GLY A 355 -13.49 21.54 -12.52
CA GLY A 355 -14.46 20.71 -13.21
C GLY A 355 -14.83 19.42 -12.46
N ALA A 356 -14.07 19.02 -11.44
CA ALA A 356 -14.42 17.87 -10.61
C ALA A 356 -15.71 18.11 -9.81
N ASP A 357 -16.44 17.04 -9.49
CA ASP A 357 -17.74 17.12 -8.79
C ASP A 357 -17.69 17.83 -7.42
N TYR A 358 -16.50 17.89 -6.82
CA TYR A 358 -16.24 18.54 -5.53
C TYR A 358 -15.31 19.76 -5.64
N TYR A 359 -15.21 20.36 -6.83
CA TYR A 359 -14.45 21.58 -7.04
C TYR A 359 -15.04 22.79 -6.31
N SER A 360 -14.17 23.68 -5.85
CA SER A 360 -14.54 25.00 -5.33
C SER A 360 -13.38 25.99 -5.50
N GLU A 361 -13.70 27.29 -5.60
CA GLU A 361 -12.68 28.33 -5.78
C GLU A 361 -11.77 28.48 -4.53
N ASP A 362 -12.34 28.29 -3.34
CA ASP A 362 -11.60 28.31 -2.08
C ASP A 362 -10.73 27.07 -1.89
N GLY A 363 -11.18 25.91 -2.37
CA GLY A 363 -10.37 24.71 -2.42
C GLY A 363 -9.20 24.84 -3.39
N GLU A 364 -9.39 25.48 -4.56
CA GLU A 364 -8.30 25.76 -5.50
C GLU A 364 -7.28 26.72 -4.91
N ALA A 365 -7.73 27.76 -4.19
CA ALA A 365 -6.82 28.64 -3.46
C ALA A 365 -5.98 27.85 -2.42
N THR A 366 -6.62 26.92 -1.71
CA THR A 366 -5.94 26.04 -0.74
C THR A 366 -4.93 25.12 -1.43
N ARG A 367 -5.33 24.49 -2.55
CA ARG A 367 -4.46 23.61 -3.35
C ARG A 367 -3.22 24.35 -3.86
N GLN A 368 -3.39 25.57 -4.38
CA GLN A 368 -2.29 26.42 -4.84
C GLN A 368 -1.35 26.80 -3.69
N ALA A 369 -1.88 27.13 -2.51
CA ALA A 369 -1.06 27.44 -1.33
C ALA A 369 -0.23 26.23 -0.87
N VAL A 370 -0.83 25.03 -0.84
CA VAL A 370 -0.12 23.78 -0.52
C VAL A 370 0.95 23.47 -1.58
N ASN A 371 0.62 23.55 -2.87
CA ASN A 371 1.58 23.33 -3.95
C ASN A 371 2.75 24.32 -3.91
N HIS A 372 2.47 25.60 -3.66
CA HIS A 372 3.51 26.60 -3.49
C HIS A 372 4.45 26.24 -2.34
N TRP A 373 3.91 25.80 -1.21
CA TRP A 373 4.72 25.34 -0.08
C TRP A 373 5.56 24.10 -0.43
N ILE A 374 4.97 23.10 -1.09
CA ILE A 374 5.68 21.89 -1.56
C ILE A 374 6.89 22.30 -2.41
N LEU A 375 6.70 23.19 -3.39
CA LEU A 375 7.73 23.60 -4.34
C LEU A 375 8.85 24.47 -3.73
N THR A 376 8.54 25.30 -2.74
CA THR A 376 9.45 26.38 -2.29
C THR A 376 10.05 26.19 -0.90
N SER A 377 9.36 25.46 -0.01
CA SER A 377 9.74 25.37 1.41
C SER A 377 11.07 24.64 1.65
N ARG A 378 11.44 23.74 0.74
CA ARG A 378 12.55 22.78 0.91
C ARG A 378 12.37 21.85 2.13
N ALA A 379 11.12 21.61 2.54
CA ALA A 379 10.82 20.66 3.61
C ALA A 379 11.07 19.20 3.19
N PHE A 380 10.86 18.89 1.91
CA PHE A 380 11.10 17.57 1.32
C PHE A 380 12.54 17.39 0.84
N ASP A 381 13.03 16.14 0.80
CA ASP A 381 14.30 15.78 0.16
C ASP A 381 14.25 15.98 -1.36
N GLY A 382 13.05 15.85 -1.93
CA GLY A 382 12.78 16.27 -3.29
C GLY A 382 11.33 16.54 -3.62
N VAL A 383 11.11 17.14 -4.77
CA VAL A 383 9.78 17.51 -5.24
C VAL A 383 9.62 17.10 -6.69
N PHE A 384 8.45 16.54 -7.02
CA PHE A 384 8.02 16.26 -8.39
C PHE A 384 6.76 17.08 -8.69
N ASP A 385 6.83 17.95 -9.69
CA ASP A 385 5.75 18.88 -10.05
C ASP A 385 4.74 18.18 -10.98
N PHE A 386 3.89 17.35 -10.38
CA PHE A 386 2.81 16.66 -11.07
C PHE A 386 1.74 17.63 -11.58
N ASP A 387 1.51 18.76 -10.91
CA ASP A 387 0.59 19.81 -11.36
C ASP A 387 1.03 20.34 -12.73
N ALA A 388 2.28 20.77 -12.85
CA ALA A 388 2.85 21.22 -14.12
C ALA A 388 2.88 20.13 -15.19
N ALA A 389 3.03 18.86 -14.79
CA ALA A 389 3.07 17.73 -15.73
C ALA A 389 1.74 17.53 -16.46
N VAL A 390 0.61 17.80 -15.79
CA VAL A 390 -0.73 17.48 -16.31
C VAL A 390 -1.62 18.68 -16.60
N ARG A 391 -1.34 19.88 -16.08
CA ARG A 391 -2.20 21.05 -16.27
C ARG A 391 -2.21 21.58 -17.70
N ASP A 392 -3.33 22.20 -18.06
CA ASP A 392 -3.42 23.02 -19.27
C ASP A 392 -2.53 24.28 -19.06
N PRO A 393 -1.58 24.57 -19.96
CA PRO A 393 -0.73 25.76 -19.84
C PRO A 393 -1.49 27.10 -19.95
N ASN A 394 -2.68 27.11 -20.57
CA ASN A 394 -3.53 28.28 -20.71
C ASN A 394 -4.61 28.37 -19.61
N HIS A 395 -4.97 27.24 -19.00
CA HIS A 395 -5.93 27.15 -17.89
C HIS A 395 -5.36 26.30 -16.74
N PRO A 396 -4.42 26.83 -15.93
CA PRO A 396 -3.62 26.03 -15.00
C PRO A 396 -4.39 25.29 -13.89
N SER A 397 -5.63 25.66 -13.62
CA SER A 397 -6.56 25.01 -12.69
C SER A 397 -7.25 23.77 -13.28
N GLN A 398 -7.13 23.55 -14.60
CA GLN A 398 -7.69 22.43 -15.33
C GLN A 398 -6.61 21.45 -15.81
N PHE A 399 -6.97 20.18 -15.92
CA PHE A 399 -6.18 19.21 -16.66
C PHE A 399 -6.09 19.61 -18.14
N ARG A 400 -4.94 19.32 -18.77
CA ARG A 400 -4.80 19.40 -20.22
C ARG A 400 -5.80 18.44 -20.89
N GLU A 401 -6.32 18.85 -22.04
CA GLU A 401 -7.21 17.99 -22.84
C GLU A 401 -6.59 16.60 -23.06
N GLY A 402 -7.38 15.56 -22.79
CA GLY A 402 -6.97 14.16 -22.90
C GLY A 402 -6.12 13.62 -21.73
N TYR A 403 -5.75 14.44 -20.74
CA TYR A 403 -4.93 14.02 -19.60
C TYR A 403 -5.75 13.59 -18.38
N HIS A 404 -7.06 13.77 -18.39
CA HIS A 404 -7.99 13.27 -17.38
C HIS A 404 -8.94 12.22 -17.95
N SER A 405 -9.51 11.38 -17.09
CA SER A 405 -10.39 10.25 -17.44
C SER A 405 -11.83 10.66 -17.79
N GLY A 406 -12.16 11.95 -17.62
CA GLY A 406 -13.48 12.53 -17.91
C GLY A 406 -14.17 13.16 -16.69
N ASP A 407 -13.69 12.89 -15.48
CA ASP A 407 -14.22 13.47 -14.23
C ASP A 407 -13.46 14.70 -13.73
N HIS A 408 -12.48 15.17 -14.51
CA HIS A 408 -11.62 16.32 -14.22
C HIS A 408 -10.82 16.20 -12.91
N LEU A 409 -10.68 15.00 -12.37
CA LEU A 409 -9.94 14.71 -11.14
C LEU A 409 -8.86 13.65 -11.37
N HIS A 410 -9.25 12.54 -11.99
CA HIS A 410 -8.37 11.39 -12.17
C HIS A 410 -7.66 11.46 -13.52
N PRO A 411 -6.33 11.25 -13.56
CA PRO A 411 -5.60 11.19 -14.81
C PRO A 411 -6.08 10.07 -15.75
N SER A 412 -5.98 10.30 -17.05
CA SER A 412 -6.04 9.25 -18.07
C SER A 412 -4.70 8.48 -18.11
N ALA A 413 -4.62 7.42 -18.91
CA ALA A 413 -3.37 6.73 -19.19
C ALA A 413 -2.23 7.66 -19.66
N ILE A 414 -2.57 8.70 -20.43
CA ILE A 414 -1.60 9.71 -20.90
C ILE A 414 -1.20 10.63 -19.75
N GLY A 415 -2.15 11.08 -18.92
CA GLY A 415 -1.88 11.88 -17.73
C GLY A 415 -0.99 11.15 -16.73
N TYR A 416 -1.28 9.89 -16.42
CA TYR A 416 -0.46 9.07 -15.55
C TYR A 416 0.95 8.84 -16.10
N LYS A 417 1.09 8.63 -17.41
CA LYS A 417 2.41 8.58 -18.04
C LYS A 417 3.16 9.90 -17.86
N ALA A 418 2.52 11.05 -18.04
CA ALA A 418 3.15 12.35 -17.87
C ALA A 418 3.62 12.59 -16.42
N MET A 419 2.82 12.20 -15.42
CA MET A 419 3.21 12.23 -14.01
C MET A 419 4.41 11.32 -13.75
N ALA A 420 4.37 10.08 -14.22
CA ALA A 420 5.49 9.16 -14.09
C ALA A 420 6.75 9.73 -14.73
N ASP A 421 6.67 10.36 -15.91
CA ASP A 421 7.79 10.98 -16.61
C ASP A 421 8.39 12.20 -15.88
N ALA A 422 7.58 12.92 -15.10
CA ALA A 422 8.02 14.05 -14.29
C ALA A 422 8.91 13.65 -13.09
N VAL A 423 8.93 12.36 -12.72
CA VAL A 423 9.81 11.85 -11.67
C VAL A 423 11.25 11.80 -12.18
N ASP A 424 12.13 12.61 -11.60
CA ASP A 424 13.58 12.56 -11.82
C ASP A 424 14.18 11.32 -11.12
N LEU A 425 14.57 10.34 -11.93
CA LEU A 425 15.10 9.08 -11.45
C LEU A 425 16.49 9.22 -10.82
N ALA A 426 17.32 10.19 -11.25
CA ALA A 426 18.62 10.42 -10.65
C ALA A 426 18.48 10.97 -9.22
N ARG A 427 17.53 11.89 -9.03
CA ARG A 427 17.20 12.42 -7.70
C ARG A 427 16.59 11.34 -6.81
N LEU A 428 15.66 10.54 -7.33
CA LEU A 428 15.05 9.44 -6.58
C LEU A 428 16.09 8.41 -6.11
N ARG A 429 17.13 8.14 -6.89
CA ARG A 429 18.25 7.25 -6.50
C ARG A 429 19.22 7.84 -5.47
N GLY A 430 19.17 9.15 -5.21
CA GLY A 430 20.19 9.85 -4.43
C GLY A 430 21.53 10.01 -5.18
N ALA A 431 21.50 9.99 -6.52
CA ALA A 431 22.69 10.07 -7.37
C ALA A 431 23.06 11.51 -7.79
N GLU A 432 22.47 12.53 -7.16
CA GLU A 432 22.91 13.91 -7.37
C GLU A 432 24.36 14.04 -6.92
N LYS A 433 25.26 14.30 -7.88
CA LYS A 433 26.61 14.75 -7.57
C LYS A 433 26.44 15.98 -6.69
N SER A 434 26.96 15.95 -5.47
CA SER A 434 27.09 17.17 -4.69
C SER A 434 27.81 18.16 -5.59
N LYS A 435 27.12 19.19 -6.08
CA LYS A 435 27.79 20.39 -6.53
C LYS A 435 28.32 21.00 -5.25
N ALA A 436 29.52 20.54 -4.86
CA ALA A 436 30.31 21.19 -3.85
C ALA A 436 30.32 22.68 -4.22
N LYS A 437 29.80 23.49 -3.29
CA LYS A 437 29.96 24.94 -3.31
C LYS A 437 31.42 25.23 -3.65
N LYS A 438 31.65 25.89 -4.78
CA LYS A 438 32.87 26.67 -4.98
C LYS A 438 32.58 28.10 -4.53
#